data_AF-A0A1S3YAV9-F1
#
_entry.id   AF-A0A1S3YAV9-F1
#
_cell.length_a   1.000
_cell.length_b   1.000
_cell.length_c   1.000
_cell.angle_alpha   90.00
_cell.angle_beta   90.00
_cell.angle_gamma   90.00
#
_symmetry.space_group_name_H-M   'P 1'
#
loop_
_entity.id
_entity.type
_entity.pdbx_description
1 polymer ?
#
loop_
_entity_poly.entity_id
_entity_poly.type
_entity_poly.pdbx_seq_one_letter_code
_entity_poly.pdbx_strand_id
1 'polypeptide(L)'
;MALTAISPSPASTSNNGNSPSVTSRDIVDVDYCRKGVKYLIDNSKDMKILPPEFVLPLPEAESPSLAICGSIPVIDLSGLNGPVEQRLATIHAISSASAEWGFFRVTNHGIEISVMDEMLKAVKEFFNLPLEEKMRYASEDVMDPVRYGTSLNTSRKHTLHWRDFLRHYGGPVPHSYHLWPDNPPCYRRIAKVYLEAVWQLAVKIFGTISEGLGLDTKYIERRLGEGTQIMAANFYPPCPEPNKTLGLAAHSDHGGLTILMDNGIHGLQIKHNHAWFSVPHVPGTFVVNLGDYLEKQ
;
A
#
# COMPACT_ATOMS: atom_id res chain seq x y z
N MET A 1 -12.62 -5.10 -1.41
CA MET A 1 -12.09 -4.82 -0.06
C MET A 1 -10.74 -5.51 0.10
N ALA A 2 -9.77 -4.84 0.73
CA ALA A 2 -8.43 -5.36 1.01
C ALA A 2 -7.98 -5.02 2.43
N LEU A 3 -7.01 -5.79 2.94
CA LEU A 3 -6.29 -5.53 4.18
C LEU A 3 -4.79 -5.83 3.99
N THR A 4 -3.96 -5.40 4.95
CA THR A 4 -2.55 -5.80 5.02
C THR A 4 -2.29 -6.58 6.31
N ALA A 5 -2.03 -7.87 6.16
CA ALA A 5 -1.55 -8.74 7.22
C ALA A 5 -0.06 -8.47 7.48
N ILE A 6 0.39 -8.65 8.73
CA ILE A 6 1.81 -8.59 9.05
C ILE A 6 2.43 -9.97 8.86
N SER A 7 3.42 -10.08 7.98
CA SER A 7 4.19 -11.31 7.85
C SER A 7 4.97 -11.60 9.15
N PRO A 8 4.96 -12.86 9.63
CA PRO A 8 5.81 -13.25 10.74
C PRO A 8 7.29 -13.08 10.36
N SER A 9 8.11 -12.64 11.32
CA SER A 9 9.56 -12.60 11.12
C SER A 9 10.10 -14.00 10.82
N PRO A 10 11.07 -14.15 9.89
CA PRO A 10 11.81 -15.39 9.80
C PRO A 10 12.48 -15.66 11.15
N ALA A 11 12.20 -16.83 11.74
CA ALA A 11 12.70 -17.17 13.07
C ALA A 11 14.22 -17.12 13.09
N SER A 12 14.80 -16.18 13.85
CA SER A 12 16.19 -16.26 14.25
C SER A 12 16.33 -17.38 15.29
N THR A 13 17.03 -18.44 14.95
CA THR A 13 17.48 -19.44 15.93
C THR A 13 18.36 -18.74 16.98
N SER A 14 17.88 -18.65 18.22
CA SER A 14 18.75 -18.28 19.33
C SER A 14 18.52 -19.18 20.53
N ASN A 15 19.66 -19.58 21.10
CA ASN A 15 19.87 -20.55 22.16
C ASN A 15 19.18 -20.18 23.48
N ASN A 16 18.76 -21.22 24.20
CA ASN A 16 18.32 -21.16 25.59
C ASN A 16 19.39 -20.54 26.50
N GLY A 17 19.02 -19.49 27.22
CA GLY A 17 19.75 -18.94 28.36
C GLY A 17 18.75 -18.37 29.38
N ASN A 18 18.87 -18.81 30.63
CA ASN A 18 17.97 -18.50 31.75
C ASN A 18 17.90 -17.01 32.14
N SER A 19 16.78 -16.68 32.77
CA SER A 19 16.17 -15.40 33.18
C SER A 19 17.03 -14.45 34.05
N PRO A 20 16.58 -13.19 34.28
CA PRO A 20 15.67 -12.95 35.41
C PRO A 20 14.46 -12.06 35.09
N SER A 21 13.45 -12.16 35.97
CA SER A 21 12.20 -11.41 36.00
C SER A 21 12.41 -9.90 36.10
N VAL A 22 11.78 -9.12 35.20
CA VAL A 22 11.63 -7.67 35.34
C VAL A 22 10.15 -7.34 35.45
N THR A 23 9.75 -6.91 36.64
CA THR A 23 8.49 -6.23 36.93
C THR A 23 8.74 -4.73 36.95
N SER A 24 8.45 -4.03 35.85
CA SER A 24 7.91 -2.67 35.88
C SER A 24 7.11 -2.46 34.60
N ARG A 25 5.86 -2.03 34.76
CA ARG A 25 5.02 -1.57 33.67
C ARG A 25 5.61 -0.24 33.20
N ASP A 26 6.51 -0.29 32.23
CA ASP A 26 6.90 0.91 31.52
C ASP A 26 5.70 1.29 30.65
N ILE A 27 5.00 2.32 31.11
CA ILE A 27 3.98 3.05 30.36
C ILE A 27 4.65 3.38 29.02
N VAL A 28 4.15 2.81 27.92
CA VAL A 28 4.53 3.25 26.58
C VAL A 28 4.17 4.73 26.54
N ASP A 29 5.20 5.58 26.58
CA ASP A 29 5.03 7.02 26.55
C ASP A 29 4.13 7.38 25.35
N VAL A 30 3.16 8.26 25.55
CA VAL A 30 2.21 8.71 24.50
C VAL A 30 2.98 9.25 23.28
N ASP A 31 4.24 9.64 23.48
CA ASP A 31 5.21 10.03 22.47
C ASP A 31 5.53 8.93 21.43
N TYR A 32 5.55 7.64 21.79
CA TYR A 32 5.83 6.55 20.83
C TYR A 32 4.74 6.43 19.75
N CYS A 33 3.48 6.66 20.11
CA CYS A 33 2.35 6.67 19.18
C CYS A 33 2.42 7.82 18.17
N ARG A 34 3.27 8.83 18.38
CA ARG A 34 3.53 9.91 17.42
C ARG A 34 4.78 9.67 16.59
N LYS A 35 5.81 9.05 17.18
CA LYS A 35 7.12 8.82 16.54
C LYS A 35 7.11 7.65 15.55
N GLY A 36 6.16 6.74 15.68
CA GLY A 36 5.90 5.65 14.73
C GLY A 36 6.39 4.28 15.17
N VAL A 37 5.83 3.25 14.54
CA VAL A 37 6.11 1.84 14.89
C VAL A 37 7.55 1.44 14.55
N LYS A 38 8.17 2.07 13.54
CA LYS A 38 9.59 1.85 13.28
C LYS A 38 10.45 2.37 14.42
N TYR A 39 10.16 3.58 14.92
CA TYR A 39 10.90 4.13 16.06
C TYR A 39 10.73 3.25 17.30
N LEU A 40 9.51 2.75 17.55
CA LEU A 40 9.25 1.80 18.63
C LEU A 40 10.13 0.54 18.50
N ILE A 41 10.21 -0.07 17.32
CA ILE A 41 11.04 -1.26 17.08
C ILE A 41 12.54 -0.97 17.20
N ASP A 42 13.01 0.15 16.64
CA ASP A 42 14.43 0.51 16.67
C ASP A 42 14.94 0.76 18.12
N ASN A 43 14.06 1.20 19.03
CA ASN A 43 14.40 1.54 20.42
C ASN A 43 14.01 0.47 21.44
N SER A 44 13.14 -0.47 21.08
CA SER A 44 12.72 -1.59 21.95
C SER A 44 13.38 -2.89 21.51
N LYS A 45 14.70 -3.00 21.75
CA LYS A 45 15.44 -4.25 21.57
C LYS A 45 14.77 -5.31 22.47
N ASP A 46 14.31 -6.40 21.88
CA ASP A 46 13.60 -7.51 22.55
C ASP A 46 12.12 -7.28 22.90
N MET A 47 11.40 -6.41 22.18
CA MET A 47 9.94 -6.34 22.31
C MET A 47 9.29 -7.69 21.96
N LYS A 48 8.74 -8.37 22.97
CA LYS A 48 8.05 -9.67 22.83
C LYS A 48 6.53 -9.56 22.84
N ILE A 49 6.01 -8.44 23.34
CA ILE A 49 4.58 -8.22 23.54
C ILE A 49 4.21 -6.95 22.80
N LEU A 50 3.10 -7.01 22.06
CA LEU A 50 2.56 -5.88 21.37
C LEU A 50 1.93 -4.88 22.36
N PRO A 51 2.17 -3.56 22.24
CA PRO A 51 1.48 -2.59 23.08
C PRO A 51 -0.05 -2.69 22.90
N PRO A 52 -0.84 -2.54 23.98
CA PRO A 52 -2.30 -2.68 23.94
C PRO A 52 -2.98 -1.83 22.85
N GLU A 53 -2.41 -0.67 22.54
CA GLU A 53 -2.91 0.28 21.54
C GLU A 53 -2.89 -0.30 20.12
N PHE A 54 -2.06 -1.30 19.83
CA PHE A 54 -1.98 -1.98 18.53
C PHE A 54 -2.71 -3.33 18.50
N VAL A 55 -3.23 -3.80 19.63
CA VAL A 55 -3.97 -5.06 19.74
C VAL A 55 -5.38 -4.88 19.19
N LEU A 56 -5.64 -5.49 18.03
CA LEU A 56 -6.95 -5.46 17.37
C LEU A 56 -7.82 -6.59 17.90
N PRO A 57 -9.10 -6.33 18.26
CA PRO A 57 -10.07 -7.37 18.57
C PRO A 57 -10.51 -8.05 17.26
N LEU A 58 -9.67 -8.93 16.71
CA LEU A 58 -9.97 -9.69 15.50
C LEU A 58 -10.84 -10.90 15.87
N PRO A 59 -12.04 -11.05 15.30
CA PRO A 59 -12.78 -12.31 15.39
C PRO A 59 -11.91 -13.46 14.85
N GLU A 60 -11.96 -14.62 15.49
CA GLU A 60 -11.12 -15.77 15.10
C GLU A 60 -11.37 -16.17 13.63
N ALA A 61 -12.61 -16.07 13.15
CA ALA A 61 -13.02 -16.31 11.77
C ALA A 61 -12.50 -15.28 10.76
N GLU A 62 -12.01 -14.13 11.22
CA GLU A 62 -11.43 -13.05 10.40
C GLU A 62 -9.91 -12.93 10.61
N SER A 63 -9.29 -13.94 11.24
CA SER A 63 -7.84 -13.97 11.40
C SER A 63 -7.14 -13.98 10.04
N PRO A 64 -6.16 -13.10 9.79
CA PRO A 64 -5.38 -13.09 8.55
C PRO A 64 -4.68 -14.41 8.25
N SER A 65 -4.39 -15.21 9.29
CA SER A 65 -3.78 -16.53 9.14
C SER A 65 -4.67 -17.54 8.42
N LEU A 66 -5.98 -17.28 8.31
CA LEU A 66 -6.95 -18.15 7.64
C LEU A 66 -7.10 -17.86 6.15
N ALA A 67 -6.41 -16.83 5.63
CA ALA A 67 -6.50 -16.47 4.22
C ALA A 67 -5.99 -17.62 3.34
N ILE A 68 -6.81 -18.04 2.39
CA ILE A 68 -6.44 -19.10 1.45
C ILE A 68 -5.50 -18.55 0.38
N CYS A 69 -4.64 -19.42 -0.16
CA CYS A 69 -3.79 -19.05 -1.27
C CYS A 69 -4.66 -18.86 -2.51
N GLY A 70 -4.71 -17.62 -3.01
CA GLY A 70 -5.50 -17.25 -4.19
C GLY A 70 -4.65 -16.68 -5.29
N SER A 71 -5.20 -16.68 -6.49
CA SER A 71 -4.72 -15.88 -7.61
C SER A 71 -5.81 -14.89 -8.01
N ILE A 72 -5.41 -13.64 -8.21
CA ILE A 72 -6.20 -12.66 -8.95
C ILE A 72 -5.95 -12.83 -10.45
N PRO A 73 -6.88 -12.40 -11.32
CA PRO A 73 -6.65 -12.36 -12.77
C PRO A 73 -5.32 -11.66 -13.09
N VAL A 74 -4.52 -12.26 -13.97
CA VAL A 74 -3.27 -11.67 -14.47
C VAL A 74 -3.47 -11.26 -15.93
N ILE A 75 -3.19 -10.00 -16.24
CA ILE A 75 -3.49 -9.40 -17.53
C ILE A 75 -2.22 -8.81 -18.14
N ASP A 76 -1.89 -9.28 -19.34
CA ASP A 76 -0.80 -8.76 -20.15
C ASP A 76 -1.25 -7.53 -20.94
N LEU A 77 -0.71 -6.35 -20.59
CA LEU A 77 -1.06 -5.09 -21.24
C LEU A 77 -0.38 -4.90 -22.60
N SER A 78 0.61 -5.73 -22.97
CA SER A 78 1.17 -5.68 -24.32
C SER A 78 0.15 -6.05 -25.39
N GLY A 79 -0.87 -6.86 -25.02
CA GLY A 79 -1.96 -7.24 -25.91
C GLY A 79 -2.79 -6.06 -26.42
N LEU A 80 -2.80 -4.92 -25.71
CA LEU A 80 -3.46 -3.69 -26.18
C LEU A 80 -2.83 -3.12 -27.46
N ASN A 81 -1.55 -3.43 -27.71
CA ASN A 81 -0.82 -3.00 -28.90
C ASN A 81 -0.73 -4.12 -29.97
N GLY A 82 -1.37 -5.27 -29.72
CA GLY A 82 -1.38 -6.42 -30.62
C GLY A 82 -2.44 -6.31 -31.73
N PRO A 83 -2.61 -7.39 -32.52
CA PRO A 83 -3.70 -7.50 -33.50
C PRO A 83 -5.08 -7.32 -32.85
N VAL A 84 -6.09 -7.01 -33.67
CA VAL A 84 -7.46 -6.71 -33.22
C VAL A 84 -8.00 -7.75 -32.23
N GLU A 85 -7.83 -9.05 -32.54
CA GLU A 85 -8.30 -10.13 -31.67
C GLU A 85 -7.62 -10.12 -30.29
N GLN A 86 -6.30 -9.92 -30.25
CA GLN A 86 -5.54 -9.85 -28.99
C GLN A 86 -5.92 -8.62 -28.17
N ARG A 87 -6.08 -7.47 -28.83
CA ARG A 87 -6.50 -6.22 -28.19
C ARG A 87 -7.89 -6.35 -27.57
N LEU A 88 -8.85 -6.92 -28.30
CA LEU A 88 -10.20 -7.19 -27.80
C LEU A 88 -10.19 -8.19 -26.63
N ALA A 89 -9.34 -9.23 -26.70
CA ALA A 89 -9.17 -10.17 -25.59
C ALA A 89 -8.63 -9.48 -24.33
N THR A 90 -7.63 -8.59 -24.46
CA THR A 90 -7.10 -7.83 -23.31
C THR A 90 -8.14 -6.86 -22.73
N ILE A 91 -8.92 -6.17 -23.58
CA ILE A 91 -10.04 -5.31 -23.13
C ILE A 91 -11.05 -6.14 -22.34
N HIS A 92 -11.49 -7.26 -22.90
CA HIS A 92 -12.44 -8.16 -22.24
C HIS A 92 -11.90 -8.67 -20.90
N ALA A 93 -10.63 -9.07 -20.84
CA ALA A 93 -10.00 -9.53 -19.60
C ALA A 93 -10.02 -8.46 -18.50
N ILE A 94 -9.75 -7.18 -18.86
CA ILE A 94 -9.83 -6.06 -17.91
C ILE A 94 -11.26 -5.83 -17.45
N SER A 95 -12.24 -5.86 -18.35
CA SER A 95 -13.66 -5.70 -18.01
C SER A 95 -14.16 -6.82 -17.10
N SER A 96 -13.89 -8.08 -17.43
CA SER A 96 -14.27 -9.23 -16.60
C SER A 96 -13.62 -9.18 -15.22
N ALA A 97 -12.32 -8.91 -15.15
CA ALA A 97 -11.63 -8.83 -13.86
C ALA A 97 -12.13 -7.64 -13.00
N SER A 98 -12.43 -6.51 -13.64
CA SER A 98 -13.03 -5.36 -12.99
C SER A 98 -14.41 -5.69 -12.38
N ALA A 99 -15.27 -6.40 -13.13
CA ALA A 99 -16.62 -6.72 -12.70
C ALA A 99 -16.68 -7.87 -11.68
N GLU A 100 -15.88 -8.92 -11.87
CA GLU A 100 -15.95 -10.15 -11.06
C GLU A 100 -15.09 -10.08 -9.80
N TRP A 101 -13.94 -9.39 -9.86
CA TRP A 101 -12.98 -9.34 -8.77
C TRP A 101 -12.83 -7.95 -8.18
N GLY A 102 -12.93 -6.89 -9.01
CA GLY A 102 -12.50 -5.54 -8.65
C GLY A 102 -10.98 -5.41 -8.43
N PHE A 103 -10.23 -6.50 -8.65
CA PHE A 103 -8.78 -6.63 -8.49
C PHE A 103 -8.21 -7.42 -9.66
N PHE A 104 -7.05 -7.01 -10.16
CA PHE A 104 -6.27 -7.76 -11.14
C PHE A 104 -4.80 -7.38 -11.07
N ARG A 105 -3.94 -8.25 -11.56
CA ARG A 105 -2.51 -7.98 -11.75
C ARG A 105 -2.26 -7.60 -13.20
N VAL A 106 -1.39 -6.61 -13.41
CA VAL A 106 -0.93 -6.23 -14.75
C VAL A 106 0.54 -6.58 -14.96
N THR A 107 0.85 -7.18 -16.11
CA THR A 107 2.20 -7.44 -16.62
C THR A 107 2.44 -6.64 -17.90
N ASN A 108 3.69 -6.49 -18.31
CA ASN A 108 4.09 -5.78 -19.55
C ASN A 108 3.44 -4.39 -19.68
N HIS A 109 3.33 -3.68 -18.56
CA HIS A 109 2.65 -2.38 -18.46
C HIS A 109 3.44 -1.22 -19.11
N GLY A 110 4.72 -1.45 -19.42
CA GLY A 110 5.61 -0.48 -20.07
C GLY A 110 6.32 0.48 -19.11
N ILE A 111 6.33 0.18 -17.81
CA ILE A 111 7.15 0.89 -16.82
C ILE A 111 8.42 0.06 -16.62
N GLU A 112 9.57 0.68 -16.79
CA GLU A 112 10.87 0.02 -16.59
C GLU A 112 11.02 -0.48 -15.15
N ILE A 113 11.53 -1.71 -15.01
CA ILE A 113 11.74 -2.34 -13.70
C ILE A 113 12.70 -1.49 -12.84
N SER A 114 13.69 -0.86 -13.46
CA SER A 114 14.62 0.04 -12.76
C SER A 114 13.92 1.23 -12.10
N VAL A 115 12.87 1.78 -12.69
CA VAL A 115 12.09 2.88 -12.11
C VAL A 115 11.32 2.41 -10.88
N MET A 116 10.78 1.19 -10.92
CA MET A 116 10.10 0.55 -9.79
C MET A 116 11.08 0.28 -8.63
N ASP A 117 12.24 -0.32 -8.94
CA ASP A 117 13.28 -0.65 -7.97
C ASP A 117 13.89 0.60 -7.33
N GLU A 118 14.17 1.64 -8.12
CA GLU A 118 14.66 2.93 -7.62
C GLU A 118 13.65 3.57 -6.66
N MET A 119 12.35 3.52 -6.97
CA MET A 119 11.30 4.07 -6.11
C MET A 119 11.20 3.30 -4.78
N LEU A 120 11.17 1.96 -4.83
CA LEU A 120 11.18 1.12 -3.62
C LEU A 120 12.42 1.40 -2.75
N LYS A 121 13.59 1.53 -3.38
CA LYS A 121 14.84 1.86 -2.69
C LYS A 121 14.77 3.23 -2.02
N ALA A 122 14.31 4.27 -2.73
CA ALA A 122 14.18 5.62 -2.19
C ALA A 122 13.20 5.69 -1.00
N VAL A 123 12.08 4.96 -1.08
CA VAL A 123 11.13 4.83 0.04
C VAL A 123 11.78 4.14 1.23
N LYS A 124 12.49 3.02 1.00
CA LYS A 124 13.19 2.29 2.06
C LYS A 124 14.25 3.16 2.74
N GLU A 125 15.01 3.92 1.96
CA GLU A 125 15.99 4.88 2.48
C GLU A 125 15.32 5.96 3.33
N PHE A 126 14.21 6.55 2.86
CA PHE A 126 13.42 7.52 3.64
C PHE A 126 13.01 6.96 5.01
N PHE A 127 12.44 5.76 5.07
CA PHE A 127 12.01 5.18 6.35
C PHE A 127 13.17 4.85 7.29
N ASN A 128 14.38 4.62 6.74
CA ASN A 128 15.61 4.37 7.49
C ASN A 128 16.35 5.64 7.93
N LEU A 129 15.87 6.84 7.56
CA LEU A 129 16.43 8.09 8.07
C LEU A 129 16.24 8.22 9.60
N PRO A 130 17.05 9.07 10.26
CA PRO A 130 16.80 9.49 11.62
C PRO A 130 15.36 9.96 11.83
N LEU A 131 14.84 9.78 13.04
CA LEU A 131 13.46 10.15 13.36
C LEU A 131 13.21 11.62 13.02
N GLU A 132 14.14 12.50 13.37
CA GLU A 132 14.05 13.95 13.20
C GLU A 132 13.80 14.32 11.73
N GLU A 133 14.47 13.65 10.79
CA GLU A 133 14.30 13.86 9.35
C GLU A 133 12.90 13.47 8.87
N LYS A 134 12.35 12.36 9.38
CA LYS A 134 10.98 11.92 9.04
C LYS A 134 9.91 12.81 9.68
N MET A 135 10.15 13.24 10.92
CA MET A 135 9.23 14.08 11.68
C MET A 135 9.08 15.49 11.10
N ARG A 136 9.99 15.95 10.23
CA ARG A 136 9.81 17.18 9.41
C ARG A 136 8.52 17.17 8.59
N TYR A 137 8.00 15.97 8.27
CA TYR A 137 6.78 15.78 7.49
C TYR A 137 5.60 15.34 8.36
N ALA A 138 5.76 15.23 9.68
CA ALA A 138 4.69 14.76 10.56
C ALA A 138 3.50 15.72 10.55
N SER A 139 2.31 15.22 10.24
CA SER A 139 1.10 16.04 10.24
C SER A 139 -0.17 15.24 10.53
N GLU A 140 -1.03 15.79 11.39
CA GLU A 140 -2.38 15.28 11.66
C GLU A 140 -3.41 15.80 10.64
N ASP A 141 -3.12 16.90 9.93
CA ASP A 141 -4.03 17.49 8.94
C ASP A 141 -4.04 16.65 7.66
N VAL A 142 -5.19 16.06 7.33
CA VAL A 142 -5.35 15.21 6.14
C VAL A 142 -5.20 15.94 4.81
N MET A 143 -5.33 17.27 4.83
CA MET A 143 -5.23 18.12 3.65
C MET A 143 -3.79 18.51 3.33
N ASP A 144 -2.85 18.29 4.26
CA ASP A 144 -1.46 18.63 4.03
C ASP A 144 -0.87 17.92 2.80
N PRO A 145 -0.07 18.64 1.99
CA PRO A 145 0.40 18.13 0.71
C PRO A 145 1.41 17.00 0.83
N VAL A 146 2.12 16.93 1.95
CA VAL A 146 3.07 15.88 2.31
C VAL A 146 2.87 15.55 3.78
N ARG A 147 2.79 14.26 4.10
CA ARG A 147 2.50 13.78 5.44
C ARG A 147 3.25 12.51 5.74
N TYR A 148 4.07 12.55 6.77
CA TYR A 148 4.53 11.38 7.49
C TYR A 148 3.60 11.14 8.69
N GLY A 149 3.36 9.90 9.01
CA GLY A 149 2.59 9.56 10.20
C GLY A 149 2.63 8.08 10.49
N THR A 150 2.12 7.76 11.67
CA THR A 150 1.83 6.39 12.06
C THR A 150 0.35 6.30 12.31
N SER A 151 -0.26 5.17 11.93
CA SER A 151 -1.64 4.81 12.27
C SER A 151 -2.62 5.99 12.41
N LEU A 152 -3.24 6.41 11.30
CA LEU A 152 -4.26 7.46 11.30
C LEU A 152 -5.42 7.11 12.25
N ASN A 153 -5.47 7.78 13.40
CA ASN A 153 -6.60 7.71 14.32
C ASN A 153 -7.22 9.10 14.46
N THR A 154 -7.98 9.52 13.46
CA THR A 154 -8.68 10.81 13.46
C THR A 154 -9.75 10.92 14.55
N SER A 155 -10.14 9.81 15.19
CA SER A 155 -11.24 9.77 16.17
C SER A 155 -10.83 9.40 17.60
N ARG A 156 -9.57 9.01 17.86
CA ARG A 156 -9.05 8.47 19.14
C ARG A 156 -9.87 7.31 19.75
N LYS A 157 -10.75 6.68 18.97
CA LYS A 157 -11.69 5.63 19.43
C LYS A 157 -11.34 4.21 18.99
N HIS A 158 -10.35 4.06 18.10
CA HIS A 158 -9.95 2.76 17.55
C HIS A 158 -8.48 2.43 17.82
N THR A 159 -8.18 1.13 17.85
CA THR A 159 -6.83 0.56 17.90
C THR A 159 -5.96 1.04 16.73
N LEU A 160 -4.67 1.23 16.97
CA LEU A 160 -3.68 1.63 15.98
C LEU A 160 -3.29 0.47 15.05
N HIS A 161 -2.95 0.80 13.80
CA HIS A 161 -2.38 -0.14 12.84
C HIS A 161 -0.86 -0.24 12.98
N TRP A 162 -0.30 -1.42 12.74
CA TRP A 162 1.14 -1.69 12.76
C TRP A 162 1.84 -1.16 11.50
N ARG A 163 1.80 0.17 11.30
CA ARG A 163 2.23 0.83 10.06
C ARG A 163 2.67 2.27 10.29
N ASP A 164 3.79 2.62 9.67
CA ASP A 164 4.16 4.00 9.35
C ASP A 164 3.87 4.28 7.88
N PHE A 165 3.63 5.55 7.53
CA PHE A 165 3.39 5.94 6.15
C PHE A 165 4.00 7.30 5.81
N LEU A 166 4.29 7.47 4.53
CA LEU A 166 4.56 8.75 3.89
C LEU A 166 3.55 8.92 2.75
N ARG A 167 2.80 10.01 2.77
CA ARG A 167 1.81 10.36 1.75
C ARG A 167 2.15 11.70 1.12
N HIS A 168 2.03 11.81 -0.20
CA HIS A 168 2.04 13.10 -0.87
C HIS A 168 1.27 13.09 -2.19
N TYR A 169 0.92 14.27 -2.69
CA TYR A 169 0.36 14.42 -4.04
C TYR A 169 1.43 14.21 -5.11
N GLY A 170 1.05 13.57 -6.23
CA GLY A 170 1.98 13.12 -7.26
C GLY A 170 1.74 13.62 -8.69
N GLY A 171 0.52 14.09 -9.00
CA GLY A 171 0.02 14.25 -10.38
C GLY A 171 0.82 15.23 -11.26
N PRO A 172 0.47 15.38 -12.56
CA PRO A 172 1.32 15.95 -13.61
C PRO A 172 1.95 17.33 -13.34
N VAL A 173 1.40 18.12 -12.42
CA VAL A 173 2.06 19.30 -11.86
C VAL A 173 1.73 19.36 -10.36
N PRO A 174 2.46 18.65 -9.50
CA PRO A 174 2.25 18.80 -8.07
C PRO A 174 2.81 20.18 -7.74
N HIS A 175 1.93 21.15 -7.51
CA HIS A 175 2.29 22.45 -6.97
C HIS A 175 3.12 22.30 -5.67
N SER A 176 3.04 21.13 -5.03
CA SER A 176 3.76 20.69 -3.84
C SER A 176 5.05 19.88 -4.11
N TYR A 177 5.55 19.77 -5.34
CA TYR A 177 6.79 19.01 -5.64
C TYR A 177 7.98 19.46 -4.77
N HIS A 178 8.09 20.76 -4.54
CA HIS A 178 9.12 21.37 -3.69
C HIS A 178 8.97 21.02 -2.20
N LEU A 179 7.82 20.46 -1.79
CA LEU A 179 7.51 20.03 -0.42
C LEU A 179 7.80 18.54 -0.19
N TRP A 180 7.98 17.75 -1.25
CA TRP A 180 8.30 16.31 -1.14
C TRP A 180 9.60 16.11 -0.36
N PRO A 181 9.86 14.90 0.18
CA PRO A 181 11.13 14.61 0.84
C PRO A 181 12.34 15.02 0.00
N ASP A 182 13.19 15.87 0.57
CA ASP A 182 14.51 16.23 0.04
C ASP A 182 15.62 15.24 0.47
N ASN A 183 15.29 14.36 1.41
CA ASN A 183 16.16 13.31 1.94
C ASN A 183 15.40 11.97 1.84
N PRO A 184 15.94 10.93 1.18
CA PRO A 184 17.23 10.89 0.48
C PRO A 184 17.29 11.89 -0.71
N PRO A 185 18.47 12.43 -1.07
CA PRO A 185 18.59 13.45 -2.12
C PRO A 185 18.03 13.05 -3.49
N CYS A 186 17.96 11.75 -3.76
CA CYS A 186 17.39 11.21 -5.00
C CYS A 186 15.86 11.12 -4.99
N TYR A 187 15.20 11.23 -3.83
CA TYR A 187 13.77 10.92 -3.65
C TYR A 187 12.90 11.67 -4.65
N ARG A 188 12.98 13.00 -4.68
CA ARG A 188 12.09 13.82 -5.53
C ARG A 188 12.22 13.47 -7.02
N ARG A 189 13.46 13.30 -7.50
CA ARG A 189 13.74 12.94 -8.89
C ARG A 189 13.13 11.59 -9.24
N ILE A 190 13.35 10.58 -8.40
CA ILE A 190 12.84 9.22 -8.62
C ILE A 190 11.31 9.18 -8.54
N ALA A 191 10.75 9.80 -7.50
CA ALA A 191 9.31 9.87 -7.28
C ALA A 191 8.60 10.55 -8.47
N LYS A 192 9.19 11.60 -9.05
CA LYS A 192 8.63 12.26 -10.22
C LYS A 192 8.51 11.30 -11.41
N VAL A 193 9.61 10.64 -11.77
CA VAL A 193 9.65 9.70 -12.90
C VAL A 193 8.66 8.55 -12.68
N TYR A 194 8.65 7.97 -11.48
CA TYR A 194 7.73 6.88 -11.14
C TYR A 194 6.26 7.32 -11.21
N LEU A 195 5.91 8.47 -10.62
CA LEU A 195 4.53 8.94 -10.54
C LEU A 195 3.98 9.37 -11.91
N GLU A 196 4.81 9.99 -12.76
CA GLU A 196 4.45 10.28 -14.15
C GLU A 196 4.14 8.98 -14.92
N ALA A 197 4.99 7.96 -14.78
CA ALA A 197 4.79 6.67 -15.44
C ALA A 197 3.52 5.95 -14.94
N VAL A 198 3.28 5.93 -13.62
CA VAL A 198 2.08 5.34 -13.02
C VAL A 198 0.82 6.11 -13.40
N TRP A 199 0.89 7.45 -13.55
CA TRP A 199 -0.24 8.25 -14.03
C TRP A 199 -0.65 7.85 -15.45
N GLN A 200 0.31 7.71 -16.35
CA GLN A 200 0.04 7.25 -17.72
C GLN A 200 -0.54 5.83 -17.75
N LEU A 201 -0.07 4.95 -16.86
CA LEU A 201 -0.65 3.62 -16.71
C LEU A 201 -2.11 3.69 -16.23
N ALA A 202 -2.43 4.54 -15.26
CA ALA A 202 -3.80 4.74 -14.80
C ALA A 202 -4.73 5.24 -15.91
N VAL A 203 -4.31 6.25 -16.68
CA VAL A 203 -5.06 6.76 -17.84
C VAL A 203 -5.31 5.66 -18.87
N LYS A 204 -4.29 4.84 -19.17
CA LYS A 204 -4.43 3.70 -20.09
C LYS A 204 -5.46 2.68 -19.59
N ILE A 205 -5.43 2.33 -18.31
CA ILE A 205 -6.38 1.39 -17.71
C ILE A 205 -7.80 1.96 -17.75
N PHE A 206 -8.00 3.22 -17.36
CA PHE A 206 -9.31 3.88 -17.44
C PHE A 206 -9.87 3.91 -18.86
N GLY A 207 -9.02 4.19 -19.85
CA GLY A 207 -9.47 4.18 -21.24
C GLY A 207 -9.86 2.79 -21.74
N THR A 208 -9.15 1.77 -21.29
CA THR A 208 -9.46 0.37 -21.61
C THR A 208 -10.77 -0.08 -20.95
N ILE A 209 -11.01 0.32 -19.69
CA ILE A 209 -12.28 0.07 -19.00
C ILE A 209 -13.43 0.78 -19.73
N SER A 210 -13.25 2.05 -20.11
CA SER A 210 -14.27 2.81 -20.84
C SER A 210 -14.66 2.11 -22.14
N GLU A 211 -13.68 1.66 -22.91
CA GLU A 211 -13.92 0.93 -24.16
C GLU A 211 -14.61 -0.41 -23.94
N GLY A 212 -14.22 -1.16 -22.91
CA GLY A 212 -14.88 -2.42 -22.55
C GLY A 212 -16.34 -2.24 -22.13
N LEU A 213 -16.73 -1.04 -21.69
CA LEU A 213 -18.11 -0.64 -21.42
C LEU A 213 -18.84 -0.10 -22.67
N GLY A 214 -18.21 -0.12 -23.85
CA GLY A 214 -18.74 0.44 -25.08
C GLY A 214 -18.77 1.97 -25.12
N LEU A 215 -17.97 2.63 -24.27
CA LEU A 215 -17.88 4.08 -24.17
C LEU A 215 -16.65 4.61 -24.92
N ASP A 216 -16.63 5.92 -25.15
CA ASP A 216 -15.43 6.61 -25.64
C ASP A 216 -14.25 6.40 -24.67
N THR A 217 -13.05 6.15 -25.19
CA THR A 217 -11.84 5.86 -24.40
C THR A 217 -11.47 6.94 -23.38
N LYS A 218 -11.94 8.17 -23.55
CA LYS A 218 -11.70 9.26 -22.58
C LYS A 218 -12.90 9.52 -21.67
N TYR A 219 -13.92 8.66 -21.67
CA TYR A 219 -15.14 8.86 -20.89
C TYR A 219 -14.84 8.98 -19.39
N ILE A 220 -14.19 7.98 -18.80
CA ILE A 220 -13.88 7.98 -17.37
C ILE A 220 -12.94 9.14 -17.03
N GLU A 221 -11.93 9.40 -17.85
CA GLU A 221 -11.01 10.54 -17.66
C GLU A 221 -11.78 11.88 -17.61
N ARG A 222 -12.67 12.14 -18.57
CA ARG A 222 -13.50 13.36 -18.57
C ARG A 222 -14.43 13.45 -17.37
N ARG A 223 -14.94 12.33 -16.87
CA ARG A 223 -15.81 12.28 -15.68
C ARG A 223 -15.03 12.53 -14.38
N LEU A 224 -13.76 12.13 -14.34
CA LEU A 224 -12.85 12.40 -13.22
C LEU A 224 -12.28 13.83 -13.25
N GLY A 225 -12.35 14.51 -14.40
CA GLY A 225 -11.86 15.87 -14.57
C GLY A 225 -10.33 15.93 -14.55
N GLU A 226 -9.77 16.96 -13.92
CA GLU A 226 -8.30 17.10 -13.79
C GLU A 226 -7.66 15.96 -12.96
N GLY A 227 -8.47 15.23 -12.19
CA GLY A 227 -8.05 14.11 -11.36
C GLY A 227 -7.05 14.52 -10.26
N THR A 228 -6.71 13.58 -9.38
CA THR A 228 -5.68 13.80 -8.37
C THR A 228 -4.93 12.50 -8.14
N GLN A 229 -3.60 12.53 -8.21
CA GLN A 229 -2.76 11.40 -7.85
C GLN A 229 -2.25 11.58 -6.43
N ILE A 230 -2.41 10.55 -5.61
CA ILE A 230 -1.85 10.46 -4.27
C ILE A 230 -0.94 9.24 -4.22
N MET A 231 0.28 9.44 -3.76
CA MET A 231 1.17 8.36 -3.37
C MET A 231 1.04 8.11 -1.87
N ALA A 232 0.95 6.85 -1.48
CA ALA A 232 1.11 6.41 -0.10
C ALA A 232 2.17 5.31 -0.03
N ALA A 233 3.35 5.65 0.48
CA ALA A 233 4.39 4.70 0.81
C ALA A 233 4.14 4.15 2.22
N ASN A 234 4.01 2.84 2.34
CA ASN A 234 3.66 2.16 3.59
C ASN A 234 4.83 1.33 4.09
N PHE A 235 5.16 1.49 5.37
CA PHE A 235 6.20 0.74 6.03
C PHE A 235 5.60 -0.09 7.16
N TYR A 236 5.76 -1.41 7.04
CA TYR A 236 5.27 -2.39 7.99
C TYR A 236 6.48 -3.07 8.64
N PRO A 237 6.93 -2.62 9.83
CA PRO A 237 8.04 -3.27 10.49
C PRO A 237 7.66 -4.68 10.95
N PRO A 238 8.65 -5.55 11.21
CA PRO A 238 8.42 -6.84 11.85
C PRO A 238 7.61 -6.67 13.16
N CYS A 239 6.62 -7.55 13.36
CA CYS A 239 5.76 -7.54 14.56
C CYS A 239 6.05 -8.77 15.43
N PRO A 240 6.14 -8.63 16.77
CA PRO A 240 6.34 -9.78 17.66
C PRO A 240 5.10 -10.68 17.78
N GLU A 241 3.90 -10.11 17.64
CA GLU A 241 2.62 -10.82 17.75
C GLU A 241 1.73 -10.54 16.52
N PRO A 242 2.11 -11.02 15.32
CA PRO A 242 1.46 -10.65 14.06
C PRO A 242 -0.02 -11.05 13.98
N ASN A 243 -0.46 -12.04 14.76
CA ASN A 243 -1.86 -12.48 14.81
C ASN A 243 -2.76 -11.56 15.66
N LYS A 244 -2.19 -10.60 16.40
CA LYS A 244 -2.93 -9.67 17.26
C LYS A 244 -3.11 -8.28 16.65
N THR A 245 -2.58 -8.03 15.46
CA THR A 245 -2.61 -6.72 14.80
C THR A 245 -2.65 -6.85 13.28
N LEU A 246 -2.82 -5.72 12.61
CA LEU A 246 -2.81 -5.60 11.16
C LEU A 246 -1.94 -4.43 10.76
N GLY A 247 -1.27 -4.54 9.62
CA GLY A 247 -0.60 -3.40 8.99
C GLY A 247 -1.61 -2.37 8.50
N LEU A 248 -2.75 -2.83 7.98
CA LEU A 248 -3.87 -1.98 7.59
C LEU A 248 -5.16 -2.78 7.70
N ALA A 249 -6.16 -2.25 8.42
CA ALA A 249 -7.46 -2.89 8.54
C ALA A 249 -8.19 -3.03 7.21
N ALA A 250 -9.19 -3.91 7.18
CA ALA A 250 -10.03 -4.14 6.02
C ALA A 250 -10.75 -2.84 5.59
N HIS A 251 -10.58 -2.46 4.32
CA HIS A 251 -11.20 -1.27 3.73
C HIS A 251 -11.44 -1.45 2.22
N SER A 252 -12.27 -0.56 1.66
CA SER A 252 -12.29 -0.27 0.23
C SER A 252 -11.65 1.09 -0.02
N ASP A 253 -11.07 1.26 -1.20
CA ASP A 253 -10.43 2.51 -1.56
C ASP A 253 -11.47 3.50 -2.05
N HIS A 254 -11.51 4.72 -1.51
CA HIS A 254 -12.50 5.71 -1.92
C HIS A 254 -12.23 6.35 -3.30
N GLY A 255 -11.05 6.14 -3.88
CA GLY A 255 -10.63 6.76 -5.15
C GLY A 255 -11.25 6.12 -6.39
N GLY A 256 -10.66 6.43 -7.57
CA GLY A 256 -11.05 5.78 -8.82
C GLY A 256 -10.31 4.47 -9.07
N LEU A 257 -8.98 4.50 -8.98
CA LEU A 257 -8.09 3.38 -9.27
C LEU A 257 -6.88 3.42 -8.33
N THR A 258 -6.51 2.28 -7.77
CA THR A 258 -5.27 2.08 -7.03
C THR A 258 -4.34 1.19 -7.85
N ILE A 259 -3.08 1.60 -7.98
CA ILE A 259 -2.00 0.82 -8.61
C ILE A 259 -0.94 0.58 -7.52
N LEU A 260 -0.91 -0.65 -7.02
CA LEU A 260 -0.09 -1.06 -5.89
C LEU A 260 1.16 -1.79 -6.36
N MET A 261 2.30 -1.33 -5.85
CA MET A 261 3.59 -2.00 -5.91
C MET A 261 3.94 -2.51 -4.51
N ASP A 262 4.34 -3.77 -4.39
CA ASP A 262 4.83 -4.36 -3.15
C ASP A 262 6.35 -4.64 -3.22
N ASN A 263 6.95 -5.01 -2.10
CA ASN A 263 8.40 -5.20 -1.96
C ASN A 263 8.84 -6.68 -1.94
N GLY A 264 7.97 -7.61 -2.36
CA GLY A 264 8.23 -9.05 -2.33
C GLY A 264 7.87 -9.74 -1.01
N ILE A 265 7.48 -9.00 0.03
CA ILE A 265 7.03 -9.57 1.30
C ILE A 265 5.51 -9.73 1.26
N HIS A 266 5.04 -10.93 1.61
CA HIS A 266 3.60 -11.22 1.67
C HIS A 266 2.89 -10.33 2.70
N GLY A 267 1.65 -9.93 2.40
CA GLY A 267 0.85 -9.16 3.34
C GLY A 267 -0.49 -8.69 2.77
N LEU A 268 -0.57 -8.44 1.47
CA LEU A 268 -1.84 -8.09 0.84
C LEU A 268 -2.81 -9.27 0.90
N GLN A 269 -3.99 -9.02 1.47
CA GLN A 269 -5.13 -9.93 1.39
C GLN A 269 -6.34 -9.20 0.82
N ILE A 270 -7.11 -9.89 0.00
CA ILE A 270 -8.32 -9.36 -0.62
C ILE A 270 -9.52 -10.21 -0.24
N LYS A 271 -10.68 -9.58 -0.09
CA LYS A 271 -11.93 -10.29 0.19
C LYS A 271 -12.71 -10.49 -1.10
N HIS A 272 -12.98 -11.75 -1.44
CA HIS A 272 -13.79 -12.15 -2.60
C HIS A 272 -14.72 -13.28 -2.19
N ASN A 273 -16.01 -13.22 -2.56
CA ASN A 273 -17.03 -14.21 -2.18
C ASN A 273 -17.00 -14.60 -0.68
N HIS A 274 -16.90 -13.60 0.20
CA HIS A 274 -16.81 -13.74 1.66
C HIS A 274 -15.55 -14.44 2.20
N ALA A 275 -14.62 -14.85 1.35
CA ALA A 275 -13.34 -15.43 1.74
C ALA A 275 -12.19 -14.43 1.57
N TRP A 276 -11.17 -14.55 2.43
CA TRP A 276 -9.93 -13.79 2.31
C TRP A 276 -8.90 -14.59 1.50
N PHE A 277 -8.30 -13.95 0.49
CA PHE A 277 -7.26 -14.53 -0.35
C PHE A 277 -5.95 -13.79 -0.14
N SER A 278 -4.89 -14.53 0.14
CA SER A 278 -3.53 -13.99 0.13
C SER A 278 -3.08 -13.79 -1.31
N VAL A 279 -2.62 -12.58 -1.65
CA VAL A 279 -2.14 -12.24 -2.99
C VAL A 279 -0.62 -12.41 -3.01
N PRO A 280 -0.07 -13.41 -3.73
CA PRO A 280 1.38 -13.63 -3.79
C PRO A 280 2.06 -12.52 -4.61
N HIS A 281 3.27 -12.14 -4.23
CA HIS A 281 4.10 -11.23 -5.03
C HIS A 281 4.46 -11.84 -6.38
N VAL A 282 4.50 -11.01 -7.43
CA VAL A 282 5.09 -11.34 -8.73
C VAL A 282 6.00 -10.18 -9.14
N PRO A 283 7.32 -10.41 -9.34
CA PRO A 283 8.26 -9.36 -9.68
C PRO A 283 7.89 -8.61 -10.97
N GLY A 284 8.10 -7.29 -10.97
CA GLY A 284 7.84 -6.44 -12.14
C GLY A 284 6.36 -6.35 -12.53
N THR A 285 5.45 -6.47 -11.56
CA THR A 285 4.00 -6.33 -11.78
C THR A 285 3.38 -5.35 -10.81
N PHE A 286 2.19 -4.86 -11.15
CA PHE A 286 1.34 -4.10 -10.23
C PHE A 286 0.06 -4.87 -9.94
N VAL A 287 -0.43 -4.77 -8.71
CA VAL A 287 -1.82 -5.10 -8.38
C VAL A 287 -2.65 -3.85 -8.57
N VAL A 288 -3.74 -3.98 -9.30
CA VAL A 288 -4.67 -2.90 -9.62
C VAL A 288 -6.01 -3.21 -8.98
N ASN A 289 -6.64 -2.21 -8.36
CA ASN A 289 -8.01 -2.34 -7.89
C ASN A 289 -8.83 -1.09 -8.15
N LEU A 290 -10.12 -1.30 -8.34
CA LEU A 290 -11.10 -0.22 -8.49
C LEU A 290 -11.46 0.32 -7.11
N GLY A 291 -11.71 1.63 -7.05
CA GLY A 291 -12.20 2.28 -5.84
C GLY A 291 -13.69 2.64 -5.92
N ASP A 292 -14.28 2.95 -4.77
CA ASP A 292 -15.70 3.21 -4.57
C ASP A 292 -16.21 4.34 -5.48
N TYR A 293 -15.36 5.32 -5.81
CA TYR A 293 -15.78 6.43 -6.67
C TYR A 293 -16.06 5.93 -8.09
N LEU A 294 -15.26 4.98 -8.61
CA LEU A 294 -15.50 4.45 -9.94
C LEU A 294 -16.70 3.48 -9.96
N GLU A 295 -16.89 2.69 -8.89
CA GLU A 295 -18.02 1.76 -8.77
C GLU A 295 -19.39 2.48 -8.79
N LYS A 296 -19.45 3.71 -8.28
CA LYS A 296 -20.70 4.49 -8.16
C LYS A 296 -21.02 5.37 -9.37
N GLN A 297 -20.15 5.41 -10.39
CA GLN A 297 -20.31 6.27 -11.58
C GLN A 297 -20.91 5.50 -12.75
#